data_AF-A0A7W1RNR8-F1
#
_entry.id   AF-A0A7W1RNR8-F1
#
_cell.length_a   1.000
_cell.length_b   1.000
_cell.length_c   1.000
_cell.angle_alpha   90.00
_cell.angle_beta   90.00
_cell.angle_gamma   90.00
#
_symmetry.space_group_name_H-M   'P 1'
#
loop_
_entity.id
_entity.type
_entity.pdbx_description
1 polymer ?
#
loop_
_entity_poly.entity_id
_entity_poly.type
_entity_poly.pdbx_seq_one_letter_code
_entity_poly.pdbx_strand_id
1 'polypeptide(L)'
;MKTLLAKQFLPMLAQAGGLAQGASKAMGIVMLIGFIFGTICVVGGGFAIRRGDTDAGKLSIIGGLIIAGAPVIVKALFAAFGLESSTVDVGAFQ
;
A
#
# COMPACT_ATOMS: atom_id res chain seq x y z
N MET A 1 6.12 -24.90 38.52
CA MET A 1 6.78 -23.73 37.90
C MET A 1 6.71 -23.69 36.36
N LYS A 2 6.69 -24.83 35.64
CA LYS A 2 6.62 -24.85 34.15
C LYS A 2 5.31 -24.28 33.54
N THR A 3 4.22 -24.26 34.29
CA THR A 3 2.88 -23.80 33.84
C THR A 3 2.65 -22.29 33.95
N LEU A 4 3.48 -21.56 34.71
CA LEU A 4 3.37 -20.10 34.85
C LEU A 4 3.96 -19.37 33.64
N LEU A 5 5.06 -19.90 33.08
CA LEU A 5 5.71 -19.38 31.88
C LEU A 5 4.77 -19.42 30.66
N ALA A 6 4.11 -20.57 30.42
CA ALA A 6 3.16 -20.71 29.32
C ALA A 6 2.00 -19.71 29.39
N LYS A 7 1.50 -19.39 30.60
CA LYS A 7 0.39 -18.44 30.79
C LYS A 7 0.75 -16.98 30.50
N GLN A 8 2.04 -16.62 30.59
CA GLN A 8 2.52 -15.27 30.29
C GLN A 8 2.78 -15.05 28.80
N PHE A 9 3.08 -16.12 28.05
CA PHE A 9 3.30 -16.06 26.60
C PHE A 9 2.01 -16.23 25.77
N LEU A 10 0.97 -16.87 26.32
CA LEU A 10 -0.35 -16.96 25.70
C LEU A 10 -0.96 -15.60 25.31
N PRO A 11 -0.97 -14.54 26.16
CA PRO A 11 -1.49 -13.23 25.76
C PRO A 11 -0.63 -12.53 24.70
N MET A 12 0.69 -12.78 24.69
CA MET A 12 1.61 -12.20 23.72
C MET A 12 1.45 -12.86 22.33
N LEU A 13 1.20 -14.17 22.28
CA LEU A 13 0.78 -14.86 21.05
C LEU A 13 -0.62 -14.45 20.59
N ALA A 14 -1.55 -14.21 21.51
CA ALA A 14 -2.89 -13.73 21.18
C ALA A 14 -2.88 -12.29 20.59
N GLN A 15 -1.99 -11.43 21.07
CA GLN A 15 -1.76 -10.10 20.48
C GLN A 15 -1.14 -10.16 19.08
N ALA A 16 -0.42 -11.24 18.72
CA ALA A 16 0.15 -11.39 17.39
C ALA A 16 -0.93 -11.42 16.28
N GLY A 17 -2.13 -11.95 16.57
CA GLY A 17 -3.26 -11.91 15.64
C GLY A 17 -3.77 -10.48 15.37
N GLY A 18 -3.82 -9.64 16.41
CA GLY A 18 -4.16 -8.22 16.28
C GLY A 18 -3.07 -7.41 15.58
N LEU A 19 -1.80 -7.76 15.80
CA LEU A 19 -0.67 -7.10 15.15
C LEU A 19 -0.63 -7.38 13.64
N ALA A 20 -0.88 -8.61 13.22
CA ALA A 20 -0.96 -8.96 11.80
C ALA A 20 -2.09 -8.19 11.09
N GLN A 21 -3.25 -8.07 11.73
CA GLN A 21 -4.37 -7.34 11.18
C GLN A 21 -4.17 -5.82 11.19
N GLY A 22 -3.52 -5.28 12.24
CA GLY A 22 -3.10 -3.88 12.30
C GLY A 22 -2.04 -3.54 11.25
N ALA A 23 -1.05 -4.41 11.05
CA ALA A 23 -0.02 -4.27 10.04
C ALA A 23 -0.61 -4.31 8.62
N SER A 24 -1.55 -5.22 8.35
CA SER A 24 -2.27 -5.24 7.07
C SER A 24 -2.99 -3.92 6.83
N LYS A 25 -3.80 -3.42 7.79
CA LYS A 25 -4.47 -2.11 7.66
C LYS A 25 -3.49 -0.96 7.41
N ALA A 26 -2.38 -0.92 8.14
CA ALA A 26 -1.35 0.10 7.96
C ALA A 26 -0.71 0.05 6.56
N MET A 27 -0.42 -1.15 6.04
CA MET A 27 0.13 -1.32 4.70
C MET A 27 -0.79 -0.78 3.61
N GLY A 28 -2.10 -0.91 3.76
CA GLY A 28 -3.06 -0.37 2.79
C GLY A 28 -3.16 1.14 2.83
N ILE A 29 -3.06 1.73 4.02
CA ILE A 29 -2.98 3.19 4.16
C ILE A 29 -1.73 3.71 3.44
N VAL A 30 -0.58 3.04 3.60
CA VAL A 30 0.65 3.42 2.89
C VAL A 30 0.48 3.30 1.37
N MET A 31 -0.18 2.25 0.88
CA MET A 31 -0.48 2.11 -0.55
C MET A 31 -1.41 3.20 -1.10
N LEU A 32 -2.44 3.58 -0.32
CA LEU A 32 -3.35 4.67 -0.65
C LEU A 32 -2.63 6.03 -0.72
N ILE A 33 -1.75 6.30 0.24
CA ILE A 33 -0.91 7.50 0.24
C ILE A 33 -0.01 7.51 -1.01
N GLY A 34 0.60 6.37 -1.36
CA GLY A 34 1.37 6.21 -2.59
C GLY A 34 0.56 6.56 -3.84
N PHE A 35 -0.68 6.08 -3.94
CA PHE A 35 -1.58 6.40 -5.05
C PHE A 35 -1.86 7.91 -5.18
N ILE A 36 -2.09 8.59 -4.05
CA ILE A 36 -2.31 10.05 -4.02
C ILE A 36 -1.07 10.79 -4.54
N PHE A 37 0.13 10.44 -4.05
CA PHE A 37 1.38 11.04 -4.52
C PHE A 37 1.62 10.77 -6.01
N GLY A 38 1.35 9.56 -6.49
CA GLY A 38 1.43 9.22 -7.91
C GLY A 38 0.52 10.09 -8.77
N THR A 39 -0.73 10.26 -8.33
CA THR A 39 -1.73 11.10 -9.03
C THR A 39 -1.29 12.57 -9.07
N ILE A 40 -0.76 13.11 -7.96
CA ILE A 40 -0.25 14.49 -7.91
C ILE A 40 0.90 14.67 -8.90
N CYS A 41 1.82 13.71 -9.02
CA CYS A 41 2.90 13.76 -10.00
C CYS A 41 2.38 13.75 -11.45
N VAL A 42 1.37 12.93 -11.77
CA VAL A 42 0.75 12.91 -13.10
C VAL A 42 0.12 14.26 -13.44
N VAL A 43 -0.65 14.83 -12.52
CA VAL A 43 -1.30 16.12 -12.70
C VAL A 43 -0.26 17.24 -12.81
N GLY A 44 0.75 17.23 -11.94
CA GLY A 44 1.86 18.18 -11.93
C GLY A 44 2.67 18.14 -13.24
N GLY A 45 2.95 16.94 -13.75
CA GLY A 45 3.59 16.76 -15.05
C GLY A 45 2.75 17.33 -16.20
N GLY A 46 1.42 17.16 -16.16
CA GLY A 46 0.50 17.79 -17.11
C GLY A 46 0.57 19.33 -17.10
N PHE A 47 0.69 19.95 -15.92
CA PHE A 47 0.92 21.39 -15.80
C PHE A 47 2.31 21.83 -16.27
N ALA A 48 3.35 21.00 -16.08
CA ALA A 48 4.70 21.29 -16.56
C ALA A 48 4.77 21.32 -18.10
N ILE A 49 4.12 20.35 -18.76
CA ILE A 49 4.02 20.33 -20.24
C ILE A 49 3.34 21.61 -20.75
N ARG A 50 2.25 22.05 -20.10
CA ARG A 50 1.55 23.29 -20.47
C ARG A 50 2.38 24.55 -20.28
N ARG A 51 3.43 24.51 -19.44
CA ARG A 51 4.35 25.63 -19.18
C ARG A 51 5.58 25.62 -20.10
N GLY A 52 5.69 24.65 -21.01
CA GLY A 52 6.80 24.53 -21.95
C GLY A 52 7.92 23.60 -21.49
N ASP A 53 7.90 23.13 -20.23
CA ASP A 53 8.85 22.11 -19.74
C ASP A 53 8.31 20.70 -20.02
N THR A 54 8.36 20.34 -21.30
CA THR A 54 7.75 19.10 -21.80
C THR A 54 8.53 17.88 -21.35
N ASP A 55 9.86 17.96 -21.23
CA ASP A 55 10.70 16.83 -20.87
C ASP A 55 10.57 16.48 -19.39
N ALA A 56 10.60 17.46 -18.49
CA ALA A 56 10.32 17.20 -17.07
C ALA A 56 8.87 16.74 -16.86
N GLY A 57 7.92 17.31 -17.61
CA GLY A 57 6.51 16.95 -17.53
C GLY A 57 6.23 15.49 -17.95
N LYS A 58 6.82 15.01 -19.06
CA LYS A 58 6.71 13.62 -19.48
C LYS A 58 7.29 12.66 -18.44
N LEU A 59 8.48 12.95 -17.92
CA LEU A 59 9.13 12.13 -16.90
C LEU A 59 8.33 12.10 -15.60
N SER A 60 7.75 13.23 -15.19
CA SER A 60 6.87 13.32 -14.02
C SER A 60 5.58 12.51 -14.19
N ILE A 61 4.97 12.53 -15.38
CA ILE A 61 3.80 11.69 -15.69
C ILE A 61 4.16 10.22 -15.61
N ILE A 62 5.24 9.79 -16.26
CA ILE A 62 5.67 8.38 -16.25
C ILE A 62 5.96 7.91 -14.81
N GLY A 63 6.72 8.70 -14.05
CA GLY A 63 7.01 8.41 -12.64
C GLY A 63 5.76 8.34 -11.78
N GLY A 64 4.83 9.29 -11.95
CA GLY A 64 3.55 9.30 -11.24
C GLY A 64 2.68 8.08 -11.55
N LEU A 65 2.67 7.63 -12.81
CA LEU A 65 1.88 6.48 -13.26
C LEU A 65 2.45 5.17 -12.72
N ILE A 66 3.78 5.04 -12.63
CA ILE A 66 4.46 3.90 -11.99
C ILE A 66 4.10 3.82 -10.50
N ILE A 67 4.16 4.94 -9.79
CA ILE A 67 3.83 5.02 -8.37
C ILE A 67 2.35 4.69 -8.14
N ALA A 68 1.45 5.26 -8.95
CA ALA A 68 0.01 5.02 -8.86
C ALA A 68 -0.39 3.58 -9.24
N GLY A 69 0.38 2.94 -10.12
CA GLY A 69 0.17 1.54 -10.52
C GLY A 69 0.68 0.51 -9.50
N ALA A 70 1.59 0.89 -8.61
CA ALA A 70 2.21 -0.03 -7.64
C ALA A 70 1.20 -0.76 -6.73
N PRO A 71 0.18 -0.10 -6.14
CA PRO A 71 -0.84 -0.79 -5.33
C PRO A 71 -1.59 -1.89 -6.08
N VAL A 72 -1.86 -1.68 -7.38
CA VAL A 72 -2.57 -2.67 -8.23
C VAL A 72 -1.69 -3.90 -8.46
N ILE A 73 -0.40 -3.70 -8.73
CA ILE A 73 0.58 -4.77 -8.92
C ILE A 73 0.72 -5.58 -7.62
N VAL A 74 0.81 -4.89 -6.48
CA VAL A 74 0.94 -5.56 -5.19
C VAL A 74 -0.33 -6.35 -4.84
N LYS A 75 -1.53 -5.80 -5.10
CA LYS A 75 -2.80 -6.53 -4.92
C LYS A 75 -2.82 -7.82 -5.75
N ALA A 76 -2.40 -7.76 -7.01
CA ALA A 76 -2.34 -8.92 -7.89
C ALA A 76 -1.33 -9.98 -7.40
N LEU A 77 -0.16 -9.56 -6.92
CA LEU A 77 0.85 -10.47 -6.36
C LEU A 77 0.33 -11.19 -5.12
N PHE A 78 -0.24 -10.47 -4.15
CA PHE A 78 -0.75 -11.09 -2.93
C PHE A 78 -1.94 -12.05 -3.21
N ALA A 79 -2.78 -11.74 -4.20
CA ALA A 79 -3.81 -12.67 -4.67
C ALA A 79 -3.20 -13.95 -5.25
N ALA A 80 -2.16 -13.83 -6.08
CA ALA A 80 -1.46 -14.98 -6.65
C ALA A 80 -0.77 -15.88 -5.59
N PHE A 81 -0.35 -15.30 -4.46
CA PHE A 81 0.27 -16.04 -3.34
C PHE A 81 -0.73 -16.59 -2.32
N GLY A 82 -2.05 -16.47 -2.54
CA GLY A 82 -3.08 -16.96 -1.61
C GLY A 82 -3.15 -16.17 -0.30
N LEU A 83 -2.60 -14.95 -0.27
CA LEU A 83 -2.61 -14.04 0.88
C LEU A 83 -3.72 -12.98 0.74
N GLU A 84 -4.88 -13.40 0.23
CA GLU A 84 -6.02 -12.51 -0.07
C GLU A 84 -6.51 -11.77 1.18
N SER A 85 -6.52 -12.45 2.34
CA SER A 85 -6.87 -11.85 3.64
C SER A 85 -5.86 -10.81 4.14
N SER A 86 -4.64 -10.77 3.60
CA SER A 86 -3.60 -9.80 3.97
C SER A 86 -3.57 -8.60 3.04
N THR A 87 -4.26 -8.68 1.89
CA THR A 87 -4.44 -7.53 1.00
C THR A 87 -5.47 -6.60 1.58
N VAL A 88 -5.13 -5.33 1.55
CA VAL A 88 -6.06 -4.30 1.94
C VAL A 88 -6.95 -4.10 0.74
N ASP A 89 -8.20 -4.51 0.88
CA ASP A 89 -9.21 -4.17 -0.09
C ASP A 89 -9.36 -2.66 -0.07
N VAL A 90 -8.70 -1.99 -1.02
CA VAL A 90 -9.03 -0.62 -1.38
C VAL A 90 -10.38 -0.75 -2.03
N GLY A 91 -11.43 -0.71 -1.19
CA GLY A 91 -12.77 -1.18 -1.50
C GLY A 91 -13.11 -0.85 -2.93
N ALA A 92 -13.52 -1.87 -3.69
CA ALA A 92 -14.06 -1.68 -5.02
C ALA A 92 -15.03 -0.48 -4.94
N PHE A 93 -14.71 0.60 -5.63
CA PHE A 93 -15.62 1.72 -5.77
C PHE A 93 -16.88 1.15 -6.45
N GLN A 94 -17.89 0.86 -5.65
CA GLN A 94 -19.23 0.51 -6.12
C GLN A 94 -20.06 1.79 -6.21
#